data_AF-A0A7C2UIC7-F1
#
_entry.id   AF-A0A7C2UIC7-F1
#
_cell.length_a   1.000
_cell.length_b   1.000
_cell.length_c   1.000
_cell.angle_alpha   90.00
_cell.angle_beta   90.00
_cell.angle_gamma   90.00
#
_symmetry.space_group_name_H-M   'P 1'
#
loop_
_entity.id
_entity.type
_entity.pdbx_description
1 polymer ?
#
loop_
_entity_poly.entity_id
_entity_poly.type
_entity_poly.pdbx_seq_one_letter_code
_entity_poly.pdbx_strand_id
1 'polypeptide(L)'
;MRRAGLVAALLVGTVGLAQVNTGWLNPSADSGQFADGSRAYYDDGAYATAPDNRVHLYWGYGISVPAGSEVVGIEVLVDARKHEARASALYVELSWDGGTSWTTTGYFAGWMSAAWRQYVLGGSTDTWGRTWSAGELGDGSFRVRLRAEQASRLNWVAVRVHYREGISQSLSVTPQLVDLEELTLADYDRGYREISPAQRLTVSSATAWSLHIASDSPTWIYTGSEPPPGKPCSHLEWRVSAFGPGVTTPQTGYVGLSTGEQAVAGGSAGTGLWLEVALRVRVDYATTVPGTYELRFTYTLTGP
;
A
#
# COMPACT_ATOMS: atom_id res chain seq x y z
N MET A 1 3.63 8.53 48.57
CA MET A 1 2.82 7.82 47.56
C MET A 1 3.73 7.58 46.36
N ARG A 2 3.86 6.35 45.86
CA ARG A 2 4.75 6.01 44.72
C ARG A 2 3.87 5.71 43.51
N ARG A 3 3.72 6.66 42.58
CA ARG A 3 2.85 6.53 41.39
C ARG A 3 3.72 6.50 40.13
N ALA A 4 3.73 5.43 39.34
CA ALA A 4 4.43 5.43 38.06
C ALA A 4 3.41 5.62 36.93
N GLY A 5 3.40 6.79 36.28
CA GLY A 5 2.47 7.12 35.20
C GLY A 5 3.16 7.14 33.84
N LEU A 6 2.92 6.14 32.99
CA LEU A 6 3.56 6.01 31.69
C LEU A 6 2.79 6.81 30.63
N VAL A 7 3.38 7.88 30.09
CA VAL A 7 2.83 8.62 28.95
C VAL A 7 3.48 8.15 27.65
N ALA A 8 2.75 7.35 26.86
CA ALA A 8 3.14 7.07 25.48
C ALA A 8 2.53 8.16 24.57
N ALA A 9 3.40 8.95 23.95
CA ALA A 9 3.02 9.92 22.93
C ALA A 9 3.06 9.23 21.55
N LEU A 10 1.96 9.30 20.80
CA LEU A 10 1.85 8.71 19.46
C LEU A 10 2.11 9.81 18.42
N LEU A 11 3.19 9.69 17.64
CA LEU A 11 3.27 10.35 16.33
C LEU A 11 2.67 9.40 15.29
N VAL A 12 1.46 9.71 14.81
CA VAL A 12 0.90 9.06 13.63
C VAL A 12 1.38 9.85 12.41
N GLY A 13 2.25 9.25 11.61
CA GLY A 13 2.42 9.69 10.23
C GLY A 13 1.16 9.33 9.45
N THR A 14 0.25 10.28 9.22
CA THR A 14 -0.75 10.14 8.17
C THR A 14 -0.02 10.19 6.84
N VAL A 15 0.22 9.03 6.23
CA VAL A 15 0.67 8.98 4.84
C VAL A 15 -0.57 9.25 3.99
N GLY A 16 -0.62 10.43 3.39
CA GLY A 16 -1.64 10.77 2.40
C GLY A 16 -1.58 9.76 1.25
N LEU A 17 -2.75 9.38 0.74
CA LEU A 17 -2.89 8.46 -0.40
C LEU A 17 -2.08 8.98 -1.59
N ALA A 18 -0.95 8.35 -1.88
CA ALA A 18 -0.23 8.58 -3.11
C ALA A 18 -0.98 7.88 -4.24
N GLN A 19 -1.31 8.61 -5.28
CA GLN A 19 -1.76 8.01 -6.53
C GLN A 19 -0.57 7.30 -7.18
N VAL A 20 -0.71 6.00 -7.44
CA VAL A 20 0.31 5.15 -8.07
C VAL A 20 -0.14 4.77 -9.48
N ASN A 21 0.79 4.48 -10.38
CA ASN A 21 0.48 3.94 -11.71
C ASN A 21 1.32 2.70 -12.04
N THR A 22 0.80 1.84 -12.92
CA THR A 22 1.40 0.57 -13.32
C THR A 22 2.59 0.69 -14.29
N GLY A 23 2.92 1.89 -14.76
CA GLY A 23 3.68 2.06 -16.01
C GLY A 23 2.90 1.58 -17.23
N TRP A 24 3.55 1.61 -18.40
CA TRP A 24 2.97 1.11 -19.66
C TRP A 24 3.11 -0.41 -19.75
N LEU A 25 1.98 -1.08 -19.92
CA LEU A 25 1.86 -2.52 -20.01
C LEU A 25 1.55 -2.94 -21.44
N ASN A 26 2.19 -4.02 -21.87
CA ASN A 26 2.07 -4.58 -23.22
C ASN A 26 0.99 -5.66 -23.25
N PRO A 27 0.19 -5.76 -24.33
CA PRO A 27 -0.70 -6.88 -24.52
C PRO A 27 0.12 -8.14 -24.85
N SER A 28 -0.48 -9.29 -24.63
CA SER A 28 0.10 -10.60 -24.98
C SER A 28 -0.83 -11.46 -25.82
N ALA A 29 -2.05 -10.99 -26.08
CA ALA A 29 -3.03 -11.67 -26.91
C ALA A 29 -3.89 -10.65 -27.68
N ASP A 30 -4.34 -11.07 -28.86
CA ASP A 30 -5.20 -10.28 -29.74
C ASP A 30 -6.17 -11.13 -30.56
N SER A 31 -7.19 -10.47 -31.11
CA SER A 31 -8.07 -11.04 -32.12
C SER A 31 -8.82 -9.96 -32.87
N GLY A 32 -9.21 -10.26 -34.10
CA GLY A 32 -10.08 -9.40 -34.90
C GLY A 32 -9.55 -9.27 -36.32
N GLN A 33 -9.69 -8.08 -36.89
CA GLN A 33 -9.59 -7.88 -38.34
C GLN A 33 -8.39 -7.05 -38.80
N PHE A 34 -7.47 -6.69 -37.90
CA PHE A 34 -6.17 -6.14 -38.27
C PHE A 34 -5.25 -7.28 -38.73
N ALA A 35 -4.47 -7.03 -39.77
CA ALA A 35 -3.46 -7.97 -40.22
C ALA A 35 -2.21 -7.82 -39.35
N ASP A 36 -1.57 -8.95 -39.03
CA ASP A 36 -0.40 -9.02 -38.15
C ASP A 36 -0.62 -8.33 -36.79
N GLY A 37 -1.80 -8.51 -36.18
CA GLY A 37 -2.21 -7.86 -34.93
C GLY A 37 -1.17 -7.94 -33.81
N SER A 38 -0.50 -9.09 -33.68
CA SER A 38 0.55 -9.34 -32.68
C SER A 38 1.80 -8.47 -32.83
N ARG A 39 2.01 -7.84 -33.99
CA ARG A 39 3.08 -6.86 -34.19
C ARG A 39 2.82 -5.51 -33.53
N ALA A 40 1.67 -5.35 -32.87
CA ALA A 40 1.34 -4.16 -32.08
C ALA A 40 1.62 -4.33 -30.57
N TYR A 41 2.32 -5.40 -30.15
CA TYR A 41 2.54 -5.69 -28.73
C TYR A 41 3.65 -4.85 -28.10
N TYR A 42 4.61 -4.39 -28.89
CA TYR A 42 5.81 -3.71 -28.41
C TYR A 42 6.16 -2.54 -29.32
N ASP A 43 6.84 -1.53 -28.77
CA ASP A 43 7.43 -0.46 -29.58
C ASP A 43 8.78 -0.93 -30.17
N ASP A 44 8.72 -1.73 -31.22
CA ASP A 44 9.89 -2.35 -31.87
C ASP A 44 10.03 -2.00 -33.37
N GLY A 45 9.10 -1.20 -33.90
CA GLY A 45 9.06 -0.76 -35.28
C GLY A 45 8.42 -1.78 -36.24
N ALA A 46 8.00 -2.95 -35.75
CA ALA A 46 7.04 -3.79 -36.45
C ALA A 46 5.66 -3.09 -36.45
N TYR A 47 4.73 -3.57 -37.27
CA TYR A 47 3.39 -2.98 -37.25
C TYR A 47 2.30 -3.95 -37.68
N ALA A 48 1.16 -3.82 -37.02
CA ALA A 48 -0.12 -4.29 -37.50
C ALA A 48 -0.67 -3.32 -38.56
N THR A 49 -1.38 -3.88 -39.54
CA THR A 49 -2.13 -3.08 -40.52
C THR A 49 -3.59 -3.05 -40.10
N ALA A 50 -4.12 -1.85 -39.90
CA ALA A 50 -5.49 -1.59 -39.50
C ALA A 50 -6.30 -1.15 -40.74
N PRO A 51 -7.07 -2.04 -41.40
CA PRO A 51 -7.82 -1.68 -42.58
C PRO A 51 -9.02 -0.79 -42.24
N ASP A 52 -9.53 -0.04 -43.22
CA ASP A 52 -10.67 0.85 -43.02
C ASP A 52 -11.89 0.12 -42.44
N ASN A 53 -12.51 0.74 -41.43
CA ASN A 53 -13.72 0.26 -40.75
C ASN A 53 -13.61 -1.18 -40.22
N ARG A 54 -12.42 -1.55 -39.72
CA ARG A 54 -12.15 -2.83 -39.06
C ARG A 54 -11.93 -2.66 -37.57
N VAL A 55 -12.28 -3.71 -36.84
CA VAL A 55 -12.16 -3.77 -35.39
C VAL A 55 -11.12 -4.82 -34.99
N HIS A 56 -10.37 -4.53 -33.95
CA HIS A 56 -9.41 -5.46 -33.37
C HIS A 56 -9.32 -5.29 -31.86
N LEU A 57 -9.09 -6.38 -31.14
CA LEU A 57 -9.09 -6.46 -29.69
C LEU A 57 -7.71 -6.85 -29.20
N TYR A 58 -7.26 -6.23 -28.11
CA TYR A 58 -6.01 -6.53 -27.41
C TYR A 58 -6.29 -6.79 -25.94
N TRP A 59 -5.64 -7.80 -25.35
CA TRP A 59 -5.74 -8.15 -23.93
C TRP A 59 -4.49 -8.89 -23.45
N GLY A 60 -4.52 -9.39 -22.20
CA GLY A 60 -3.37 -10.07 -21.62
C GLY A 60 -2.29 -9.08 -21.18
N TYR A 61 -2.71 -7.93 -20.64
CA TYR A 61 -1.80 -6.85 -20.22
C TYR A 61 -1.07 -7.15 -18.92
N GLY A 62 -1.47 -8.20 -18.18
CA GLY A 62 -0.88 -8.53 -16.88
C GLY A 62 -1.11 -7.44 -15.84
N ILE A 63 -2.24 -6.72 -15.94
CA ILE A 63 -2.56 -5.61 -15.02
C ILE A 63 -2.75 -6.18 -13.62
N SER A 64 -1.88 -5.78 -12.70
CA SER A 64 -1.95 -6.15 -11.29
C SER A 64 -2.08 -4.88 -10.44
N VAL A 65 -3.23 -4.73 -9.79
CA VAL A 65 -3.52 -3.64 -8.84
C VAL A 65 -3.85 -4.27 -7.49
N PRO A 66 -3.33 -3.77 -6.35
CA PRO A 66 -3.63 -4.33 -5.03
C PRO A 66 -5.14 -4.40 -4.76
N ALA A 67 -5.59 -5.49 -4.16
CA ALA A 67 -6.99 -5.66 -3.81
C ALA A 67 -7.50 -4.54 -2.89
N GLY A 68 -8.72 -4.08 -3.13
CA GLY A 68 -9.32 -2.96 -2.40
C GLY A 68 -8.97 -1.58 -2.98
N SER A 69 -7.97 -1.47 -3.86
CA SER A 69 -7.61 -0.19 -4.50
C SER A 69 -8.75 0.40 -5.33
N GLU A 70 -8.84 1.72 -5.28
CA GLU A 70 -9.70 2.51 -6.13
C GLU A 70 -8.97 2.79 -7.45
N VAL A 71 -9.51 2.34 -8.58
CA VAL A 71 -9.00 2.72 -9.89
C VAL A 71 -9.48 4.13 -10.20
N VAL A 72 -8.55 5.07 -10.33
CA VAL A 72 -8.85 6.49 -10.52
C VAL A 72 -8.65 6.97 -11.96
N GLY A 73 -7.89 6.23 -12.77
CA GLY A 73 -7.70 6.58 -14.17
C GLY A 73 -7.13 5.43 -14.99
N ILE A 74 -7.47 5.39 -16.27
CA ILE A 74 -6.91 4.44 -17.24
C ILE A 74 -6.47 5.22 -18.47
N GLU A 75 -5.26 4.97 -18.92
CA GLU A 75 -4.72 5.51 -20.16
C GLU A 75 -4.44 4.39 -21.15
N VAL A 76 -4.75 4.65 -22.41
CA VAL A 76 -4.35 3.81 -23.55
C VAL A 76 -3.42 4.61 -24.43
N LEU A 77 -2.23 4.08 -24.67
CA LEU A 77 -1.30 4.60 -25.65
C LEU A 77 -1.45 3.81 -26.94
N VAL A 78 -1.51 4.51 -28.07
CA VAL A 78 -1.31 3.91 -29.40
C VAL A 78 -0.16 4.62 -30.11
N ASP A 79 0.88 3.90 -30.53
CA ASP A 79 1.87 4.40 -31.48
C ASP A 79 1.45 4.03 -32.89
N ALA A 80 1.03 5.04 -33.65
CA ALA A 80 0.37 4.83 -34.92
C ALA A 80 0.70 5.92 -35.93
N ARG A 81 0.42 5.60 -37.19
CA ARG A 81 0.46 6.55 -38.30
C ARG A 81 -0.58 6.21 -39.35
N LYS A 82 -0.92 7.19 -40.17
CA LYS A 82 -1.77 6.93 -41.33
C LYS A 82 -1.04 6.10 -42.38
N HIS A 83 -1.78 5.27 -43.11
CA HIS A 83 -1.23 4.47 -44.20
C HIS A 83 -1.34 5.18 -45.57
N GLU A 84 -2.44 5.89 -45.81
CA GLU A 84 -2.78 6.47 -47.11
C GLU A 84 -2.89 8.01 -47.07
N ALA A 85 -3.26 8.62 -48.20
CA ALA A 85 -3.41 10.07 -48.31
C ALA A 85 -4.52 10.61 -47.39
N ARG A 86 -5.59 9.83 -47.20
CA ARG A 86 -6.76 10.20 -46.37
C ARG A 86 -6.38 10.33 -44.89
N ALA A 87 -7.07 11.23 -44.20
CA ALA A 87 -6.95 11.34 -42.76
C ALA A 87 -7.47 10.06 -42.10
N SER A 88 -6.70 9.50 -41.17
CA SER A 88 -7.06 8.26 -40.47
C SER A 88 -7.00 8.45 -38.97
N ALA A 89 -7.72 7.60 -38.24
CA ALA A 89 -7.79 7.60 -36.78
C ALA A 89 -8.04 6.18 -36.25
N LEU A 90 -7.74 5.98 -34.97
CA LEU A 90 -8.12 4.79 -34.22
C LEU A 90 -9.03 5.22 -33.08
N TYR A 91 -10.26 4.69 -33.07
CA TYR A 91 -11.19 4.79 -31.95
C TYR A 91 -10.85 3.73 -30.92
N VAL A 92 -10.98 4.07 -29.65
CA VAL A 92 -10.61 3.20 -28.53
C VAL A 92 -11.81 3.07 -27.60
N GLU A 93 -12.08 1.84 -27.17
CA GLU A 93 -13.06 1.52 -26.14
C GLU A 93 -12.51 0.40 -25.24
N LEU A 94 -12.92 0.39 -23.98
CA LEU A 94 -12.47 -0.59 -22.98
C LEU A 94 -13.61 -1.53 -22.60
N SER A 95 -13.28 -2.79 -22.35
CA SER A 95 -14.19 -3.80 -21.79
C SER A 95 -13.68 -4.27 -20.43
N TRP A 96 -14.61 -4.69 -19.57
CA TRP A 96 -14.38 -5.20 -18.21
C TRP A 96 -14.90 -6.64 -18.04
N ASP A 97 -15.43 -7.25 -19.11
CA ASP A 97 -16.18 -8.51 -19.06
C ASP A 97 -15.88 -9.40 -20.28
N GLY A 98 -14.63 -9.37 -20.73
CA GLY A 98 -14.14 -10.23 -21.80
C GLY A 98 -14.63 -9.82 -23.19
N GLY A 99 -15.05 -8.56 -23.37
CA GLY A 99 -15.51 -8.02 -24.63
C GLY A 99 -17.02 -8.10 -24.86
N THR A 100 -17.80 -8.45 -23.84
CA THR A 100 -19.27 -8.50 -23.92
C THR A 100 -19.85 -7.09 -23.92
N SER A 101 -19.31 -6.23 -23.07
CA SER A 101 -19.73 -4.84 -22.88
C SER A 101 -18.54 -3.89 -23.06
N TRP A 102 -18.83 -2.65 -23.48
CA TRP A 102 -17.82 -1.67 -23.86
C TRP A 102 -18.12 -0.29 -23.27
N THR A 103 -17.08 0.49 -22.97
CA THR A 103 -17.21 1.94 -22.70
C THR A 103 -17.69 2.64 -23.96
N THR A 104 -18.51 3.68 -23.83
CA THR A 104 -19.01 4.47 -24.97
C THR A 104 -18.56 5.93 -24.89
N THR A 105 -17.26 6.15 -24.66
CA THR A 105 -16.68 7.49 -24.51
C THR A 105 -16.45 8.20 -25.85
N GLY A 106 -16.40 7.45 -26.96
CA GLY A 106 -16.11 8.00 -28.29
C GLY A 106 -14.67 8.46 -28.47
N TYR A 107 -13.76 8.02 -27.62
CA TYR A 107 -12.36 8.40 -27.68
C TYR A 107 -11.69 7.92 -28.97
N PHE A 108 -10.89 8.79 -29.57
CA PHE A 108 -10.09 8.47 -30.75
C PHE A 108 -8.74 9.18 -30.71
N ALA A 109 -7.75 8.57 -31.36
CA ALA A 109 -6.35 8.98 -31.39
C ALA A 109 -6.08 10.20 -32.28
N GLY A 110 -6.96 11.22 -32.25
CA GLY A 110 -6.90 12.37 -33.16
C GLY A 110 -6.82 11.96 -34.64
N TRP A 111 -6.54 12.94 -35.51
CA TRP A 111 -6.18 12.65 -36.89
C TRP A 111 -4.68 12.34 -37.00
N MET A 112 -4.35 11.17 -37.55
CA MET A 112 -3.00 10.64 -37.56
C MET A 112 -2.07 11.33 -38.54
N SER A 113 -0.80 11.44 -38.15
CA SER A 113 0.27 11.96 -39.01
C SER A 113 0.82 10.87 -39.94
N ALA A 114 1.58 11.26 -40.97
CA ALA A 114 2.32 10.32 -41.82
C ALA A 114 3.59 9.74 -41.13
N ALA A 115 4.07 10.42 -40.09
CA ALA A 115 5.12 9.92 -39.20
C ALA A 115 4.51 9.12 -38.05
N TRP A 116 5.28 8.19 -37.50
CA TRP A 116 4.94 7.51 -36.25
C TRP A 116 4.80 8.52 -35.11
N ARG A 117 3.72 8.39 -34.34
CA ARG A 117 3.42 9.24 -33.20
C ARG A 117 2.66 8.42 -32.17
N GLN A 118 3.02 8.67 -30.92
CA GLN A 118 2.27 8.18 -29.77
C GLN A 118 1.08 9.10 -29.50
N TYR A 119 -0.09 8.49 -29.34
CA TYR A 119 -1.33 9.13 -28.95
C TYR A 119 -1.79 8.49 -27.64
N VAL A 120 -1.97 9.31 -26.61
CA VAL A 120 -2.49 8.85 -25.31
C VAL A 120 -3.94 9.29 -25.17
N LEU A 121 -4.81 8.33 -24.88
CA LEU A 121 -6.23 8.53 -24.65
C LEU A 121 -6.56 8.20 -23.19
N GLY A 122 -7.54 8.91 -22.62
CA GLY A 122 -7.81 8.87 -21.20
C GLY A 122 -6.91 9.83 -20.42
N GLY A 123 -6.64 9.49 -19.17
CA GLY A 123 -5.82 10.31 -18.29
C GLY A 123 -5.73 9.73 -16.89
N SER A 124 -4.91 10.37 -16.06
CA SER A 124 -4.63 9.93 -14.69
C SER A 124 -5.84 9.95 -13.75
N THR A 125 -6.91 10.64 -14.15
CA THR A 125 -8.19 10.73 -13.42
C THR A 125 -9.39 10.31 -14.29
N ASP A 126 -9.15 9.72 -15.46
CA ASP A 126 -10.20 9.37 -16.41
C ASP A 126 -10.53 7.89 -16.31
N THR A 127 -11.73 7.59 -15.83
CA THR A 127 -12.21 6.22 -15.66
C THR A 127 -13.07 5.73 -16.82
N TRP A 128 -13.02 6.42 -17.97
CA TRP A 128 -13.75 6.05 -19.18
C TRP A 128 -15.27 5.93 -18.98
N GLY A 129 -15.81 6.81 -18.14
CA GLY A 129 -17.24 6.93 -17.87
C GLY A 129 -17.81 5.84 -16.97
N ARG A 130 -16.99 5.06 -16.27
CA ARG A 130 -17.45 4.06 -15.29
C ARG A 130 -16.53 3.93 -14.09
N THR A 131 -17.00 3.26 -13.05
CA THR A 131 -16.15 2.79 -11.94
C THR A 131 -15.54 1.45 -12.35
N TRP A 132 -14.27 1.23 -12.01
CA TRP A 132 -13.55 -0.02 -12.26
C TRP A 132 -13.14 -0.66 -10.94
N SER A 133 -13.32 -1.97 -10.83
CA SER A 133 -12.76 -2.80 -9.77
C SER A 133 -11.44 -3.44 -10.22
N ALA A 134 -10.57 -3.78 -9.28
CA ALA A 134 -9.31 -4.45 -9.60
C ALA A 134 -9.52 -5.81 -10.31
N GLY A 135 -10.60 -6.53 -9.98
CA GLY A 135 -10.92 -7.82 -10.62
C GLY A 135 -11.31 -7.70 -12.10
N GLU A 136 -11.87 -6.57 -12.51
CA GLU A 136 -12.23 -6.28 -13.90
C GLU A 136 -11.02 -5.98 -14.78
N LEU A 137 -9.87 -5.66 -14.18
CA LEU A 137 -8.62 -5.38 -14.89
C LEU A 137 -7.83 -6.66 -15.28
N GLY A 138 -8.25 -7.84 -14.79
CA GLY A 138 -7.57 -9.09 -15.06
C GLY A 138 -7.66 -9.53 -16.53
N ASP A 139 -6.70 -10.36 -16.97
CA ASP A 139 -6.51 -10.73 -18.39
C ASP A 139 -7.70 -11.44 -19.06
N GLY A 140 -8.57 -12.10 -18.29
CA GLY A 140 -9.80 -12.70 -18.79
C GLY A 140 -10.94 -11.70 -19.05
N SER A 141 -10.84 -10.53 -18.43
CA SER A 141 -11.89 -9.52 -18.34
C SER A 141 -11.55 -8.27 -19.15
N PHE A 142 -10.40 -7.66 -18.88
CA PHE A 142 -10.02 -6.38 -19.46
C PHE A 142 -9.60 -6.52 -20.92
N ARG A 143 -10.19 -5.70 -21.79
CA ARG A 143 -9.81 -5.64 -23.22
C ARG A 143 -9.79 -4.21 -23.73
N VAL A 144 -8.88 -3.93 -24.64
CA VAL A 144 -8.86 -2.72 -25.45
C VAL A 144 -9.42 -3.07 -26.84
N ARG A 145 -10.46 -2.35 -27.27
CA ARG A 145 -10.99 -2.42 -28.64
C ARG A 145 -10.51 -1.22 -29.43
N LEU A 146 -9.88 -1.50 -30.55
CA LEU A 146 -9.54 -0.51 -31.57
C LEU A 146 -10.48 -0.64 -32.75
N ARG A 147 -11.01 0.48 -33.24
CA ARG A 147 -11.70 0.56 -34.54
C ARG A 147 -10.99 1.57 -35.42
N ALA A 148 -10.61 1.14 -36.62
CA ALA A 148 -9.98 2.02 -37.59
C ALA A 148 -11.00 2.86 -38.36
N GLU A 149 -10.68 4.14 -38.50
CA GLU A 149 -11.29 5.08 -39.42
C GLU A 149 -10.25 5.39 -40.49
N GLN A 150 -10.44 4.87 -41.70
CA GLN A 150 -9.44 4.78 -42.75
C GLN A 150 -8.19 3.96 -42.39
N ALA A 151 -7.48 3.50 -43.42
CA ALA A 151 -6.35 2.60 -43.26
C ALA A 151 -5.19 3.25 -42.46
N SER A 152 -4.72 2.54 -41.43
CA SER A 152 -3.65 3.00 -40.53
C SER A 152 -2.64 1.88 -40.26
N ARG A 153 -1.49 2.25 -39.71
CA ARG A 153 -0.50 1.31 -39.17
C ARG A 153 -0.34 1.54 -37.67
N LEU A 154 -0.26 0.45 -36.93
CA LEU A 154 -0.15 0.44 -35.47
C LEU A 154 1.11 -0.33 -35.09
N ASN A 155 2.05 0.33 -34.43
CA ASN A 155 3.29 -0.26 -33.92
C ASN A 155 3.11 -0.74 -32.48
N TRP A 156 2.36 0.00 -31.65
CA TRP A 156 2.22 -0.36 -30.25
C TRP A 156 0.86 0.07 -29.68
N VAL A 157 0.23 -0.78 -28.87
CA VAL A 157 -0.93 -0.43 -28.05
C VAL A 157 -0.70 -0.83 -26.60
N ALA A 158 -0.58 0.15 -25.71
CA ALA A 158 -0.22 -0.07 -24.31
C ALA A 158 -1.27 0.48 -23.36
N VAL A 159 -1.30 -0.05 -22.13
CA VAL A 159 -2.23 0.40 -21.09
C VAL A 159 -1.45 0.83 -19.85
N ARG A 160 -1.89 1.91 -19.22
CA ARG A 160 -1.43 2.33 -17.89
C ARG A 160 -2.63 2.58 -17.00
N VAL A 161 -2.63 2.00 -15.81
CA VAL A 161 -3.70 2.18 -14.82
C VAL A 161 -3.17 3.03 -13.67
N HIS A 162 -3.97 4.02 -13.27
CA HIS A 162 -3.79 4.84 -12.08
C HIS A 162 -4.75 4.38 -11.00
N TYR A 163 -4.23 4.16 -9.81
CA TYR A 163 -5.02 3.72 -8.67
C TYR A 163 -4.59 4.42 -7.39
N ARG A 164 -5.52 4.48 -6.43
CA ARG A 164 -5.26 4.81 -5.04
C ARG A 164 -5.37 3.52 -4.25
N GLU A 165 -4.33 3.17 -3.51
CA GLU A 165 -4.32 1.96 -2.70
C GLU A 165 -5.43 2.02 -1.65
N GLY A 166 -6.31 1.02 -1.66
CA GLY A 166 -7.45 0.93 -0.75
C GLY A 166 -7.11 0.25 0.58
N ILE A 167 -5.86 -0.19 0.73
CA ILE A 167 -5.26 -0.52 2.02
C ILE A 167 -4.08 0.44 2.19
N SER A 168 -4.33 1.63 2.71
CA SER A 168 -3.25 2.45 3.26
C SER A 168 -2.56 1.65 4.36
N GLN A 169 -1.23 1.68 4.39
CA GLN A 169 -0.51 1.22 5.56
C GLN A 169 -0.97 2.05 6.76
N SER A 170 -1.57 1.40 7.76
CA SER A 170 -2.14 2.07 8.92
C SER A 170 -1.79 1.31 10.20
N LEU A 171 -1.39 2.04 11.23
CA LEU A 171 -1.21 1.53 12.58
C LEU A 171 -2.08 2.34 13.54
N SER A 172 -2.90 1.65 14.34
CA SER A 172 -3.60 2.26 15.48
C SER A 172 -3.23 1.55 16.77
N VAL A 173 -3.03 2.30 17.85
CA VAL A 173 -2.68 1.79 19.18
C VAL A 173 -3.78 2.18 20.17
N THR A 174 -4.26 1.23 20.98
CA THR A 174 -5.31 1.49 21.97
C THR A 174 -5.07 0.69 23.26
N PRO A 175 -4.99 1.33 24.43
CA PRO A 175 -4.89 2.78 24.64
C PRO A 175 -3.51 3.32 24.24
N GLN A 176 -3.43 4.63 23.96
CA GLN A 176 -2.14 5.31 23.76
C GLN A 176 -1.41 5.53 25.09
N LEU A 177 -2.15 5.77 26.17
CA LEU A 177 -1.64 5.96 27.53
C LEU A 177 -1.80 4.66 28.33
N VAL A 178 -0.74 4.20 29.00
CA VAL A 178 -0.81 3.02 29.89
C VAL A 178 -0.41 3.45 31.29
N ASP A 179 -1.36 3.51 32.22
CA ASP A 179 -1.06 3.76 33.62
C ASP A 179 -0.71 2.43 34.32
N LEU A 180 0.40 2.39 35.05
CA LEU A 180 0.84 1.22 35.82
C LEU A 180 0.29 1.19 37.24
N GLU A 181 -0.46 2.22 37.61
CA GLU A 181 -1.00 2.46 38.95
C GLU A 181 0.10 2.63 40.01
N GLU A 182 -0.27 2.55 41.28
CA GLU A 182 0.69 2.60 42.38
C GLU A 182 1.43 1.26 42.51
N LEU A 183 2.77 1.34 42.59
CA LEU A 183 3.60 0.17 42.80
C LEU A 183 3.46 -0.32 44.25
N THR A 184 3.26 -1.62 44.41
CA THR A 184 3.11 -2.28 45.71
C THR A 184 4.42 -2.93 46.16
N LEU A 185 4.54 -3.26 47.46
CA LEU A 185 5.69 -4.02 47.96
C LEU A 185 5.85 -5.38 47.25
N ALA A 186 4.74 -6.02 46.88
CA ALA A 186 4.77 -7.27 46.14
C ALA A 186 5.40 -7.12 44.74
N ASP A 187 5.32 -5.94 44.13
CA ASP A 187 5.97 -5.68 42.84
C ASP A 187 7.49 -5.54 43.01
N TYR A 188 7.96 -4.98 44.12
CA TYR A 188 9.39 -4.95 44.47
C TYR A 188 9.91 -6.36 44.79
N ASP A 189 9.15 -7.17 45.54
CA ASP A 189 9.52 -8.56 45.86
C ASP A 189 9.59 -9.42 44.59
N ARG A 190 8.68 -9.17 43.63
CA ARG A 190 8.70 -9.82 42.31
C ARG A 190 9.78 -9.27 41.38
N GLY A 191 10.25 -8.05 41.62
CA GLY A 191 11.18 -7.32 40.77
C GLY A 191 10.55 -6.69 39.53
N TYR A 192 9.22 -6.76 39.37
CA TYR A 192 8.50 -6.16 38.24
C TYR A 192 7.00 -5.97 38.49
N ARG A 193 6.43 -5.05 37.71
CA ARG A 193 4.98 -4.83 37.52
C ARG A 193 4.63 -5.12 36.05
N GLU A 194 3.60 -5.91 35.80
CA GLU A 194 3.16 -6.29 34.45
C GLU A 194 1.69 -5.91 34.23
N ILE A 195 1.38 -5.45 33.01
CA ILE A 195 0.01 -5.34 32.49
C ILE A 195 -0.08 -6.16 31.22
N SER A 196 -1.06 -7.07 31.17
CA SER A 196 -1.29 -7.95 30.03
C SER A 196 -2.80 -8.20 29.83
N PRO A 197 -3.39 -7.82 28.67
CA PRO A 197 -2.81 -6.93 27.67
C PRO A 197 -2.77 -5.47 28.17
N ALA A 198 -1.69 -4.77 27.87
CA ALA A 198 -1.54 -3.33 28.09
C ALA A 198 -2.06 -2.49 26.91
N GLN A 199 -1.86 -2.97 25.68
CA GLN A 199 -2.29 -2.28 24.46
C GLN A 199 -2.78 -3.28 23.40
N ARG A 200 -3.69 -2.82 22.54
CA ARG A 200 -4.04 -3.45 21.27
C ARG A 200 -3.51 -2.60 20.13
N LEU A 201 -2.76 -3.23 19.24
CA LEU A 201 -2.28 -2.65 17.99
C LEU A 201 -3.12 -3.23 16.86
N THR A 202 -3.64 -2.37 15.99
CA THR A 202 -4.32 -2.77 14.76
C THR A 202 -3.50 -2.29 13.57
N VAL A 203 -3.20 -3.21 12.66
CA VAL A 203 -2.39 -2.99 11.46
C VAL A 203 -3.24 -3.28 10.23
N SER A 204 -3.16 -2.40 9.25
CA SER A 204 -3.59 -2.70 7.87
C SER A 204 -2.41 -2.41 6.94
N SER A 205 -2.13 -3.30 6.00
CA SER A 205 -1.04 -3.17 5.04
C SER A 205 -1.38 -3.90 3.74
N ALA A 206 -1.13 -3.26 2.59
CA ALA A 206 -1.33 -3.86 1.27
C ALA A 206 -0.24 -4.89 0.90
N THR A 207 0.90 -4.82 1.57
CA THR A 207 2.07 -5.69 1.38
C THR A 207 2.46 -6.33 2.71
N ALA A 208 3.48 -7.20 2.69
CA ALA A 208 4.12 -7.64 3.93
C ALA A 208 4.53 -6.43 4.79
N TRP A 209 4.61 -6.59 6.10
CA TRP A 209 4.90 -5.48 7.00
C TRP A 209 5.82 -5.91 8.14
N SER A 210 6.54 -4.92 8.69
CA SER A 210 7.32 -5.05 9.91
C SER A 210 6.94 -3.93 10.88
N LEU A 211 6.73 -4.29 12.14
CA LEU A 211 6.48 -3.37 13.24
C LEU A 211 7.76 -3.24 14.06
N HIS A 212 8.20 -2.00 14.23
CA HIS A 212 9.34 -1.63 15.03
C HIS A 212 8.92 -0.82 16.25
N ILE A 213 9.73 -0.88 17.29
CA ILE A 213 9.56 -0.08 18.51
C ILE A 213 10.89 0.54 18.92
N ALA A 214 10.85 1.78 19.40
CA ALA A 214 12.00 2.46 19.98
C ALA A 214 11.57 3.39 21.12
N SER A 215 12.39 3.52 22.15
CA SER A 215 12.24 4.53 23.19
C SER A 215 12.72 5.88 22.69
N ASP A 216 12.00 6.96 23.01
CA ASP A 216 12.36 8.31 22.59
C ASP A 216 13.55 8.86 23.41
N SER A 217 13.82 8.26 24.57
CA SER A 217 14.87 8.66 25.50
C SER A 217 15.59 7.42 26.06
N PRO A 218 16.90 7.50 26.37
CA PRO A 218 17.62 6.41 27.00
C PRO A 218 17.21 6.17 28.46
N THR A 219 16.58 7.16 29.11
CA THR A 219 16.14 7.09 30.52
C THR A 219 14.72 7.62 30.69
N TRP A 220 14.07 7.17 31.76
CA TRP A 220 12.75 7.64 32.16
C TRP A 220 12.85 9.07 32.71
N ILE A 221 11.83 9.88 32.42
CA ILE A 221 11.61 11.16 33.08
C ILE A 221 11.11 10.87 34.49
N TYR A 222 11.75 11.46 35.49
CA TYR A 222 11.41 11.26 36.90
C TYR A 222 11.06 12.60 37.56
N THR A 223 10.04 12.58 38.41
CA THR A 223 9.65 13.71 39.26
C THR A 223 9.36 13.20 40.68
N GLY A 224 10.11 13.67 41.67
CA GLY A 224 9.93 13.28 43.07
C GLY A 224 10.84 14.07 44.01
N SER A 225 10.83 13.72 45.29
CA SER A 225 11.64 14.40 46.32
C SER A 225 13.09 13.89 46.39
N GLU A 226 13.34 12.66 45.95
CA GLU A 226 14.68 12.07 45.89
C GLU A 226 15.43 12.54 44.64
N PRO A 227 16.79 12.47 44.61
CA PRO A 227 17.56 12.69 43.39
C PRO A 227 17.12 11.77 42.23
N PRO A 228 17.16 12.22 40.97
CA PRO A 228 16.76 11.40 39.82
C PRO A 228 17.57 10.10 39.74
N PRO A 229 16.92 8.92 39.75
CA PRO A 229 17.62 7.64 39.86
C PRO A 229 18.21 7.14 38.53
N GLY A 230 18.00 7.86 37.42
CA GLY A 230 18.55 7.49 36.11
C GLY A 230 17.99 6.17 35.56
N LYS A 231 16.73 5.83 35.85
CA LYS A 231 16.11 4.57 35.41
C LYS A 231 16.22 4.43 33.88
N PRO A 232 16.82 3.36 33.36
CA PRO A 232 17.03 3.20 31.91
C PRO A 232 15.74 2.77 31.19
N CYS A 233 15.60 3.15 29.92
CA CYS A 233 14.45 2.76 29.09
C CYS A 233 14.30 1.24 28.95
N SER A 234 15.41 0.49 28.99
CA SER A 234 15.42 -0.98 28.96
C SER A 234 14.72 -1.65 30.15
N HIS A 235 14.40 -0.90 31.21
CA HIS A 235 13.55 -1.39 32.30
C HIS A 235 12.07 -1.46 31.92
N LEU A 236 11.63 -0.83 30.82
CA LEU A 236 10.37 -1.15 30.17
C LEU A 236 10.61 -2.31 29.20
N GLU A 237 9.93 -3.41 29.44
CA GLU A 237 9.98 -4.62 28.63
C GLU A 237 8.65 -4.85 27.93
N TRP A 238 8.73 -5.32 26.69
CA TRP A 238 7.63 -5.44 25.76
C TRP A 238 7.54 -6.86 25.21
N ARG A 239 6.33 -7.38 25.00
CA ARG A 239 6.08 -8.58 24.19
C ARG A 239 4.69 -8.57 23.54
N VAL A 240 4.52 -9.36 22.50
CA VAL A 240 3.21 -9.78 21.99
C VAL A 240 2.67 -10.91 22.86
N SER A 241 1.52 -10.69 23.48
CA SER A 241 0.80 -11.66 24.34
C SER A 241 -0.25 -12.48 23.59
N ALA A 242 -0.89 -11.90 22.57
CA ALA A 242 -1.80 -12.58 21.65
C ALA A 242 -1.81 -11.85 20.30
N PHE A 243 -2.24 -12.52 19.23
CA PHE A 243 -2.29 -11.93 17.89
C PHE A 243 -3.32 -12.64 17.00
N GLY A 244 -3.80 -11.92 15.99
CA GLY A 244 -4.74 -12.40 14.99
C GLY A 244 -4.07 -13.11 13.80
N PRO A 245 -4.87 -13.67 12.88
CA PRO A 245 -4.36 -14.25 11.64
C PRO A 245 -3.59 -13.20 10.82
N GLY A 246 -2.55 -13.62 10.09
CA GLY A 246 -1.72 -12.76 9.24
C GLY A 246 -0.46 -12.18 9.91
N VAL A 247 -0.34 -12.29 11.24
CA VAL A 247 0.91 -12.02 11.98
C VAL A 247 1.79 -13.27 11.94
N THR A 248 3.05 -13.16 11.51
CA THR A 248 3.94 -14.30 11.26
C THR A 248 5.20 -14.30 12.11
N THR A 249 5.68 -13.14 12.56
CA THR A 249 6.93 -13.02 13.35
C THR A 249 6.74 -12.23 14.66
N PRO A 250 5.80 -12.61 15.54
CA PRO A 250 5.57 -11.89 16.79
C PRO A 250 6.71 -12.13 17.79
N GLN A 251 7.19 -11.06 18.43
CA GLN A 251 8.12 -11.16 19.56
C GLN A 251 7.34 -11.55 20.83
N THR A 252 7.34 -12.84 21.17
CA THR A 252 6.60 -13.39 22.31
C THR A 252 7.40 -13.40 23.62
N GLY A 253 8.72 -13.23 23.54
CA GLY A 253 9.60 -13.05 24.70
C GLY A 253 9.68 -11.59 25.11
N TYR A 254 9.85 -11.32 26.41
CA TYR A 254 10.09 -9.96 26.87
C TYR A 254 11.43 -9.42 26.36
N VAL A 255 11.37 -8.28 25.69
CA VAL A 255 12.54 -7.51 25.27
C VAL A 255 12.52 -6.14 25.92
N GLY A 256 13.64 -5.69 26.47
CA GLY A 256 13.79 -4.33 26.96
C GLY A 256 13.87 -3.34 25.81
N LEU A 257 13.21 -2.18 25.95
CA LEU A 257 13.29 -1.12 24.95
C LEU A 257 14.73 -0.60 24.80
N SER A 258 15.02 -0.09 23.61
CA SER A 258 16.23 0.66 23.32
C SER A 258 15.87 1.94 22.55
N THR A 259 16.78 2.91 22.48
CA THR A 259 16.60 4.09 21.62
C THR A 259 16.81 3.78 20.14
N GLY A 260 17.37 2.61 19.81
CA GLY A 260 17.39 2.09 18.44
C GLY A 260 16.11 1.34 18.11
N GLU A 261 15.67 1.40 16.85
CA GLU A 261 14.51 0.63 16.40
C GLU A 261 14.75 -0.88 16.51
N GLN A 262 13.81 -1.56 17.17
CA GLN A 262 13.80 -3.01 17.32
C GLN A 262 12.59 -3.56 16.56
N ALA A 263 12.80 -4.48 15.61
CA ALA A 263 11.71 -5.21 14.97
C ALA A 263 11.05 -6.17 15.98
N VAL A 264 9.73 -6.08 16.15
CA VAL A 264 8.99 -6.79 17.20
C VAL A 264 7.75 -7.54 16.70
N ALA A 265 7.28 -7.26 15.50
CA ALA A 265 6.31 -8.09 14.82
C ALA A 265 6.43 -7.93 13.30
N GLY A 266 5.86 -8.87 12.57
CA GLY A 266 5.72 -8.78 11.11
C GLY A 266 4.63 -9.71 10.63
N GLY A 267 4.22 -9.53 9.38
CA GLY A 267 3.10 -10.28 8.83
C GLY A 267 2.92 -10.12 7.33
N SER A 268 1.96 -10.87 6.79
CA SER A 268 1.50 -10.72 5.41
C SER A 268 0.58 -9.51 5.27
N ALA A 269 0.30 -9.13 4.02
CA ALA A 269 -0.75 -8.16 3.71
C ALA A 269 -2.09 -8.55 4.36
N GLY A 270 -2.88 -7.55 4.74
CA GLY A 270 -4.18 -7.74 5.35
C GLY A 270 -4.73 -6.45 5.96
N THR A 271 -6.00 -6.49 6.35
CA THR A 271 -6.71 -5.36 6.95
C THR A 271 -7.20 -5.73 8.35
N GLY A 272 -7.04 -4.83 9.32
CA GLY A 272 -7.52 -5.09 10.67
C GLY A 272 -6.78 -6.24 11.38
N LEU A 273 -5.53 -6.51 10.97
CA LEU A 273 -4.63 -7.42 11.67
C LEU A 273 -4.42 -6.87 13.08
N TRP A 274 -4.35 -7.73 14.10
CA TRP A 274 -4.27 -7.24 15.48
C TRP A 274 -3.22 -7.98 16.30
N LEU A 275 -2.63 -7.24 17.25
CA LEU A 275 -1.72 -7.75 18.26
C LEU A 275 -2.13 -7.19 19.63
N GLU A 276 -2.08 -8.02 20.65
CA GLU A 276 -2.18 -7.63 22.04
C GLU A 276 -0.81 -7.61 22.67
N VAL A 277 -0.43 -6.47 23.23
CA VAL A 277 0.88 -6.20 23.81
C VAL A 277 0.80 -6.32 25.31
N ALA A 278 1.77 -7.00 25.92
CA ALA A 278 2.02 -6.94 27.35
C ALA A 278 3.22 -6.05 27.63
N LEU A 279 3.10 -5.19 28.63
CA LEU A 279 4.18 -4.32 29.11
C LEU A 279 4.57 -4.74 30.51
N ARG A 280 5.88 -4.81 30.76
CA ARG A 280 6.45 -5.15 32.06
C ARG A 280 7.49 -4.10 32.44
N VAL A 281 7.38 -3.52 33.62
CA VAL A 281 8.37 -2.59 34.15
C VAL A 281 9.15 -3.26 35.26
N ARG A 282 10.48 -3.29 35.13
CA ARG A 282 11.37 -3.73 36.21
C ARG A 282 11.31 -2.75 37.37
N VAL A 283 11.20 -3.31 38.58
CA VAL A 283 11.05 -2.57 39.83
C VAL A 283 12.15 -3.01 40.77
N ASP A 284 12.91 -2.05 41.28
CA ASP A 284 13.99 -2.28 42.23
C ASP A 284 14.22 -1.03 43.07
N TYR A 285 14.88 -1.19 44.22
CA TYR A 285 15.10 -0.10 45.17
C TYR A 285 16.15 0.93 44.71
N ALA A 286 17.00 0.62 43.74
CA ALA A 286 18.04 1.52 43.26
C ALA A 286 17.50 2.47 42.17
N THR A 287 16.71 1.95 41.22
CA THR A 287 16.22 2.72 40.07
C THR A 287 14.75 3.13 40.17
N THR A 288 14.02 2.62 41.17
CA THR A 288 12.58 2.88 41.36
C THR A 288 12.30 3.47 42.75
N VAL A 289 12.92 4.60 43.04
CA VAL A 289 12.68 5.41 44.26
C VAL A 289 11.30 6.09 44.21
N PRO A 290 10.75 6.57 45.35
CA PRO A 290 9.45 7.25 45.38
C PRO A 290 9.37 8.47 44.44
N GLY A 291 8.43 8.44 43.49
CA GLY A 291 8.13 9.55 42.61
C GLY A 291 7.30 9.11 41.41
N THR A 292 7.13 10.01 40.45
CA THR A 292 6.47 9.79 39.17
C THR A 292 7.47 9.52 38.07
N TYR A 293 7.17 8.55 37.22
CA TYR A 293 8.01 8.11 36.12
C TYR A 293 7.24 8.11 34.81
N GLU A 294 7.74 8.80 33.79
CA GLU A 294 7.19 8.85 32.44
C GLU A 294 8.25 8.35 31.44
N LEU A 295 7.83 7.52 30.47
CA LEU A 295 8.66 7.13 29.33
C LEU A 295 7.81 7.15 28.07
N ARG A 296 8.32 7.82 27.03
CA ARG A 296 7.74 7.85 25.70
C ARG A 296 8.48 6.88 24.79
N PHE A 297 7.73 6.20 23.94
CA PHE A 297 8.26 5.28 22.95
C PHE A 297 7.36 5.31 21.72
N THR A 298 7.96 5.02 20.57
CA THR A 298 7.34 5.13 19.25
C THR A 298 7.23 3.73 18.63
N TYR A 299 6.08 3.47 18.00
CA TYR A 299 5.93 2.34 17.08
C TYR A 299 6.06 2.83 15.63
N THR A 300 6.90 2.17 14.84
CA THR A 300 7.06 2.43 13.42
C THR A 300 6.55 1.23 12.64
N LEU A 301 5.59 1.44 11.73
CA LEU A 301 5.13 0.40 10.81
C LEU A 301 5.79 0.64 9.44
N THR A 302 6.48 -0.37 8.91
CA THR A 302 7.19 -0.30 7.64
C THR A 302 6.70 -1.37 6.67
N GLY A 303 6.66 -1.03 5.38
CA GLY A 303 6.55 -2.00 4.29
C GLY A 303 7.94 -2.51 3.87
N PRO A 304 8.03 -3.54 3.01
CA PRO A 304 9.28 -3.96 2.37
C PRO A 304 9.93 -2.85 1.56
#